data_AF-A0A9D2DPW6-F1
#
_entry.id   AF-A0A9D2DPW6-F1
#
_cell.length_a   1.000
_cell.length_b   1.000
_cell.length_c   1.000
_cell.angle_alpha   90.00
_cell.angle_beta   90.00
_cell.angle_gamma   90.00
#
_symmetry.space_group_name_H-M   'P 1'
#
loop_
_entity.id
_entity.type
_entity.pdbx_description
1 polymer ?
#
loop_
_entity_poly.entity_id
_entity_poly.type
_entity_poly.pdbx_seq_one_letter_code
_entity_poly.pdbx_strand_id
1 'polypeptide(L)'
;MKKVLRIIGNVLTVLLLVFAIFMMVFTLISVNTVNKEDASFFGYKPYIVLSDSMKDTFAVGDIAVSKTVEPDTLEVGDIVTFRSIGPNYGEVVTHKIREITTYEGEPAFITYGTTTGADDAYPVPFDNVIGQYQFRLPKMGYFFEFLRSPAGYFTVIFLPFLLLIVLQGVRFVRLVRQYKREQRDAAAAQEAAAQAQRLEAEQMREELERLRAQIGAPETGEHPSDPGAQEQEPAHRE
;
A
#
# COMPACT_ATOMS: atom_id res chain seq x y z
N MET A 1 25.73 -5.71 9.24
CA MET A 1 25.13 -5.46 7.90
C MET A 1 23.75 -6.10 7.70
N LYS A 2 23.55 -7.42 7.91
CA LYS A 2 22.23 -8.09 7.71
C LYS A 2 21.07 -7.51 8.53
N LYS A 3 21.31 -7.11 9.79
CA LYS A 3 20.30 -6.44 10.66
C LYS A 3 19.87 -5.07 10.11
N VAL A 4 20.83 -4.28 9.64
CA VAL A 4 20.59 -2.95 9.04
C VAL A 4 19.77 -3.07 7.76
N LEU A 5 20.11 -4.02 6.88
CA LEU A 5 19.34 -4.29 5.65
C LEU A 5 17.88 -4.68 5.94
N ARG A 6 17.64 -5.46 7.02
CA ARG A 6 16.28 -5.85 7.43
C ARG A 6 15.47 -4.66 7.96
N ILE A 7 16.10 -3.78 8.75
CA ILE A 7 15.47 -2.56 9.27
C ILE A 7 15.11 -1.62 8.11
N ILE A 8 16.05 -1.37 7.19
CA ILE A 8 15.82 -0.56 5.99
C ILE A 8 14.65 -1.12 5.18
N GLY A 9 14.62 -2.45 4.95
CA GLY A 9 13.53 -3.10 4.25
C GLY A 9 12.16 -2.91 4.94
N ASN A 10 12.11 -2.99 6.28
CA ASN A 10 10.87 -2.76 7.02
C ASN A 10 10.43 -1.30 6.96
N VAL A 11 11.35 -0.35 7.14
CA VAL A 11 11.07 1.09 7.03
C VAL A 11 10.55 1.42 5.63
N LEU A 12 11.18 0.90 4.58
CA LEU A 12 10.74 1.11 3.19
C LEU A 12 9.32 0.56 2.96
N THR A 13 9.00 -0.61 3.51
CA THR A 13 7.65 -1.19 3.38
C THR A 13 6.60 -0.37 4.14
N VAL A 14 6.92 0.12 5.33
CA VAL A 14 6.00 0.99 6.09
C VAL A 14 5.80 2.31 5.35
N LEU A 15 6.86 2.93 4.82
CA LEU A 15 6.75 4.13 3.99
C LEU A 15 5.89 3.89 2.75
N LEU A 16 6.08 2.76 2.06
CA LEU A 16 5.28 2.42 0.88
C LEU A 16 3.81 2.21 1.24
N LEU A 17 3.51 1.61 2.39
CA LEU A 17 2.15 1.43 2.90
C LEU A 17 1.50 2.77 3.27
N VAL A 18 2.21 3.64 3.98
CA VAL A 18 1.72 5.00 4.30
C VAL A 18 1.48 5.79 3.02
N PHE A 19 2.39 5.71 2.05
CA PHE A 19 2.25 6.36 0.76
C PHE A 19 1.03 5.83 -0.02
N ALA A 20 0.81 4.51 -0.03
CA ALA A 20 -0.34 3.90 -0.70
C ALA A 20 -1.67 4.34 -0.06
N ILE A 21 -1.74 4.36 1.27
CA ILE A 21 -2.92 4.84 2.01
C ILE A 21 -3.15 6.33 1.73
N PHE A 22 -2.09 7.14 1.79
CA PHE A 22 -2.16 8.56 1.47
C PHE A 22 -2.68 8.79 0.05
N MET A 23 -2.13 8.11 -0.95
CA MET A 23 -2.57 8.22 -2.34
C MET A 23 -4.02 7.77 -2.53
N MET A 24 -4.45 6.74 -1.82
CA MET A 24 -5.85 6.29 -1.83
C MET A 24 -6.77 7.38 -1.26
N VAL A 25 -6.48 7.91 -0.08
CA VAL A 25 -7.26 8.98 0.56
C VAL A 25 -7.26 10.24 -0.31
N PHE A 26 -6.10 10.62 -0.85
CA PHE A 26 -5.96 11.74 -1.77
C PHE A 26 -6.82 11.55 -3.02
N THR A 27 -6.81 10.36 -3.64
CA THR A 27 -7.62 10.06 -4.82
C THR A 27 -9.11 10.15 -4.49
N LEU A 28 -9.54 9.58 -3.36
CA LEU A 28 -10.94 9.66 -2.91
C LEU A 28 -11.39 11.10 -2.67
N ILE A 29 -10.60 11.90 -1.95
CA ILE A 29 -10.90 13.30 -1.70
C ILE A 29 -10.93 14.06 -3.02
N SER A 30 -9.88 13.93 -3.83
CA SER A 30 -9.74 14.74 -5.04
C SER A 30 -10.84 14.44 -6.07
N VAL A 31 -11.19 13.17 -6.27
CA VAL A 31 -12.30 12.77 -7.15
C VAL A 31 -13.63 13.33 -6.65
N ASN A 32 -13.84 13.34 -5.33
CA ASN A 32 -15.06 13.84 -4.71
C ASN A 32 -15.14 15.38 -4.63
N THR A 33 -14.02 16.07 -4.82
CA THR A 33 -13.91 17.52 -4.57
C THR A 33 -13.76 18.32 -5.86
N VAL A 34 -13.03 17.82 -6.86
CA VAL A 34 -12.92 18.49 -8.17
C VAL A 34 -14.31 18.53 -8.85
N ASN A 35 -14.72 19.64 -9.44
CA ASN A 35 -16.03 19.87 -10.07
C ASN A 35 -17.26 19.90 -9.13
N LYS A 36 -17.10 19.87 -7.80
CA LYS A 36 -18.23 20.19 -6.91
C LYS A 36 -18.25 21.68 -6.62
N GLU A 37 -19.44 22.25 -6.62
CA GLU A 37 -19.64 23.70 -6.46
C GLU A 37 -19.39 24.17 -5.02
N ASP A 38 -19.61 23.26 -4.07
CA ASP A 38 -19.43 23.47 -2.63
C ASP A 38 -18.01 23.15 -2.16
N ALA A 39 -17.20 22.56 -3.04
CA ALA A 39 -15.81 22.22 -2.78
C ALA A 39 -14.91 23.45 -2.89
N SER A 40 -15.02 24.36 -1.92
CA SER A 40 -14.13 25.50 -1.80
C SER A 40 -12.94 25.15 -0.90
N PHE A 41 -11.74 25.31 -1.45
CA PHE A 41 -10.51 25.30 -0.65
C PHE A 41 -10.08 26.75 -0.46
N PHE A 42 -10.35 27.32 0.73
CA PHE A 42 -10.01 28.73 1.01
C PHE A 42 -10.59 29.72 -0.03
N GLY A 43 -11.79 29.44 -0.54
CA GLY A 43 -12.45 30.26 -1.58
C GLY A 43 -12.03 29.96 -3.01
N TYR A 44 -11.08 29.03 -3.25
CA TYR A 44 -10.71 28.56 -4.59
C TYR A 44 -11.50 27.32 -4.97
N LYS A 45 -12.02 27.31 -6.20
CA LYS A 45 -12.83 26.26 -6.78
C LYS A 45 -12.18 25.78 -8.09
N PRO A 46 -11.67 24.53 -8.15
CA PRO A 46 -11.07 23.97 -9.35
C PRO A 46 -12.13 23.31 -10.25
N TYR A 47 -12.13 23.69 -11.53
CA TYR A 47 -13.00 23.15 -12.58
C TYR A 47 -12.17 22.54 -13.70
N ILE A 48 -12.54 21.36 -14.15
CA ILE A 48 -11.96 20.76 -15.36
C ILE A 48 -12.55 21.45 -16.58
N VAL A 49 -11.70 21.95 -17.47
CA VAL A 49 -12.12 22.61 -18.71
C VAL A 49 -12.57 21.54 -19.71
N LEU A 50 -13.86 21.58 -20.06
CA LEU A 50 -14.49 20.60 -20.97
C LEU A 50 -14.70 21.11 -22.39
N SER A 51 -14.60 22.43 -22.61
CA SER A 51 -14.83 23.07 -23.91
C SER A 51 -13.67 23.97 -24.33
N ASP A 52 -13.56 24.17 -25.65
CA ASP A 52 -12.54 25.02 -26.27
C ASP A 52 -13.00 26.50 -26.37
N SER A 53 -14.00 26.96 -25.60
CA SER A 53 -14.57 28.32 -25.76
C SER A 53 -13.63 29.45 -25.32
N MET A 54 -12.63 29.15 -24.49
CA MET A 54 -11.65 30.09 -23.93
C MET A 54 -10.20 29.71 -24.29
N LYS A 55 -10.01 29.14 -25.49
CA LYS A 55 -8.75 28.51 -25.92
C LYS A 55 -7.53 29.42 -25.86
N ASP A 56 -7.73 30.73 -25.99
CA ASP A 56 -6.66 31.73 -25.87
C ASP A 56 -6.10 31.83 -24.44
N THR A 57 -6.90 31.46 -23.44
CA THR A 57 -6.54 31.53 -22.02
C THR A 57 -6.22 30.15 -21.45
N PHE A 58 -7.08 29.16 -21.67
CA PHE A 58 -6.94 27.79 -21.18
C PHE A 58 -7.54 26.78 -22.18
N ALA A 59 -6.97 25.58 -22.22
CA ALA A 59 -7.38 24.55 -23.18
C ALA A 59 -8.20 23.45 -22.50
N VAL A 60 -8.95 22.68 -23.30
CA VAL A 60 -9.62 21.46 -22.84
C VAL A 60 -8.61 20.54 -22.12
N GLY A 61 -9.03 20.01 -20.96
CA GLY A 61 -8.19 19.16 -20.11
C GLY A 61 -7.26 19.91 -19.16
N ASP A 62 -7.28 21.24 -19.15
CA ASP A 62 -6.69 22.04 -18.08
C ASP A 62 -7.63 22.07 -16.85
N ILE A 63 -7.09 22.43 -15.70
CA ILE A 63 -7.92 22.86 -14.55
C ILE A 63 -7.90 24.38 -14.51
N ALA A 64 -9.07 24.98 -14.63
CA ALA A 64 -9.28 26.38 -14.33
C ALA A 64 -9.60 26.53 -12.84
N VAL A 65 -8.90 27.42 -12.15
CA VAL A 65 -9.16 27.71 -10.74
C VAL A 65 -9.78 29.08 -10.61
N SER A 66 -10.99 29.12 -10.06
CA SER A 66 -11.74 30.35 -9.84
C SER A 66 -11.85 30.65 -8.35
N LYS A 67 -11.70 31.92 -7.97
CA LYS A 67 -11.84 32.39 -6.59
C LYS A 67 -13.18 33.08 -6.42
N THR A 68 -13.90 32.74 -5.37
CA THR A 68 -15.14 33.44 -5.02
C THR A 68 -14.82 34.91 -4.68
N VAL A 69 -15.50 35.82 -5.38
CA VAL A 69 -15.40 37.26 -5.24
C VAL A 69 -16.80 37.85 -5.28
N GLU A 70 -16.97 39.05 -4.73
CA GLU A 70 -18.24 39.76 -4.80
C GLU A 70 -18.45 40.25 -6.26
N PRO A 71 -19.62 39.99 -6.88
CA PRO A 71 -19.81 40.29 -8.30
C PRO A 71 -19.69 41.77 -8.66
N ASP A 72 -19.96 42.67 -7.73
CA ASP A 72 -19.80 44.13 -7.87
C ASP A 72 -18.34 44.59 -8.02
N THR A 73 -17.38 43.75 -7.63
CA THR A 73 -15.94 44.01 -7.81
C THR A 73 -15.41 43.62 -9.19
N LEU A 74 -16.22 42.94 -10.01
CA LEU A 74 -15.82 42.47 -11.34
C LEU A 74 -15.96 43.58 -12.39
N GLU A 75 -14.97 43.65 -13.28
CA GLU A 75 -14.91 44.66 -14.33
C GLU A 75 -14.97 44.05 -15.73
N VAL A 76 -15.26 44.90 -16.72
CA VAL A 76 -15.21 44.51 -18.13
C VAL A 76 -13.81 44.02 -18.47
N GLY A 77 -13.73 42.82 -19.04
CA GLY A 77 -12.48 42.15 -19.38
C GLY A 77 -12.07 41.06 -18.40
N ASP A 78 -12.71 40.95 -17.25
CA ASP A 78 -12.47 39.83 -16.34
C ASP A 78 -13.02 38.52 -16.88
N ILE A 79 -12.43 37.40 -16.45
CA ILE A 79 -12.92 36.06 -16.77
C ILE A 79 -13.65 35.54 -15.56
N VAL A 80 -14.93 35.22 -15.74
CA VAL A 80 -15.85 34.85 -14.67
C VAL A 80 -16.39 33.45 -14.89
N THR A 81 -16.47 32.69 -13.80
CA THR A 81 -17.14 31.39 -13.75
C THR A 81 -18.53 31.58 -13.15
N PHE A 82 -19.56 31.09 -13.83
CA PHE A 82 -20.96 31.28 -13.46
C PHE A 82 -21.81 30.06 -13.80
N ARG A 83 -23.01 30.00 -13.22
CA ARG A 83 -24.04 29.02 -13.58
C ARG A 83 -24.91 29.55 -14.70
N SER A 84 -24.93 28.85 -15.83
CA SER A 84 -25.74 29.24 -16.99
C SER A 84 -27.24 29.11 -16.69
N ILE A 85 -28.00 30.12 -17.13
CA ILE A 85 -29.47 30.16 -17.09
C ILE A 85 -30.12 29.90 -18.46
N GLY A 86 -29.29 29.70 -19.49
CA GLY A 86 -29.72 29.54 -20.88
C GLY A 86 -29.96 28.08 -21.28
N PRO A 87 -29.62 27.69 -22.53
CA PRO A 87 -29.83 26.32 -23.03
C PRO A 87 -29.09 25.25 -22.20
N ASN A 88 -27.97 25.63 -21.60
CA ASN A 88 -27.14 24.79 -20.73
C ASN A 88 -27.47 25.05 -19.25
N TYR A 89 -28.76 25.15 -18.92
CA TYR A 89 -29.21 25.52 -17.58
C TYR A 89 -28.56 24.65 -16.50
N GLY A 90 -27.97 25.31 -15.49
CA GLY A 90 -27.33 24.63 -14.37
C GLY A 90 -25.87 24.22 -14.60
N GLU A 91 -25.37 24.27 -15.84
CA GLU A 91 -23.96 24.01 -16.13
C GLU A 91 -23.07 25.17 -15.69
N VAL A 92 -21.84 24.83 -15.28
CA VAL A 92 -20.81 25.81 -14.91
C VAL A 92 -20.04 26.21 -16.16
N VAL A 93 -20.12 27.48 -16.52
CA VAL A 93 -19.47 28.07 -17.69
C VAL A 93 -18.45 29.10 -17.20
N THR A 94 -17.33 29.23 -17.91
CA THR A 94 -16.32 30.26 -17.63
C THR A 94 -16.03 31.05 -18.89
N HIS A 95 -16.40 32.33 -18.92
CA HIS A 95 -16.27 33.22 -20.08
C HIS A 95 -15.77 34.61 -19.67
N LYS A 96 -15.43 35.45 -20.65
CA LYS A 96 -14.93 36.80 -20.42
C LYS A 96 -16.10 37.81 -20.39
N ILE A 97 -16.07 38.75 -19.46
CA ILE A 97 -17.06 39.83 -19.36
C ILE A 97 -16.83 40.84 -20.48
N ARG A 98 -17.88 41.11 -21.25
CA ARG A 98 -17.90 42.17 -22.28
C ARG A 98 -18.55 43.45 -21.80
N GLU A 99 -19.65 43.32 -21.07
CA GLU A 99 -20.45 44.46 -20.64
C GLU A 99 -21.18 44.15 -19.33
N ILE A 100 -21.40 45.18 -18.52
CA ILE A 100 -22.28 45.15 -17.35
C ILE A 100 -23.63 45.73 -17.76
N THR A 101 -24.69 44.93 -17.60
CA THR A 101 -26.05 45.26 -18.03
C THR A 101 -27.04 45.04 -16.89
N THR A 102 -28.33 45.20 -17.17
CA THR A 102 -29.41 44.91 -16.23
C THR A 102 -30.35 43.88 -16.84
N TYR A 103 -30.63 42.81 -16.12
CA TYR A 103 -31.53 41.73 -16.52
C TYR A 103 -32.60 41.56 -15.44
N GLU A 104 -33.88 41.66 -15.83
CA GLU A 104 -35.03 41.57 -14.91
C GLU A 104 -35.00 42.55 -13.71
N GLY A 105 -34.33 43.70 -13.89
CA GLY A 105 -34.20 44.73 -12.86
C GLY A 105 -32.97 44.58 -11.95
N GLU A 106 -32.21 43.51 -12.10
CA GLU A 106 -31.00 43.21 -11.33
C GLU A 106 -29.74 43.33 -12.21
N PRO A 107 -28.56 43.64 -11.63
CA PRO A 107 -27.32 43.74 -12.37
C PRO A 107 -26.88 42.37 -12.92
N ALA A 108 -26.38 42.37 -14.15
CA ALA A 108 -25.98 41.18 -14.87
C ALA A 108 -24.77 41.46 -15.79
N PHE A 109 -24.09 40.40 -16.23
CA PHE A 109 -22.99 40.48 -17.18
C PHE A 109 -23.37 39.92 -18.54
N ILE A 110 -22.93 40.58 -19.60
CA ILE A 110 -22.86 39.97 -20.94
C ILE A 110 -21.48 39.34 -21.06
N THR A 111 -21.43 38.03 -21.26
CA THR A 111 -20.18 37.26 -21.38
C THR A 111 -19.99 36.73 -22.79
N TYR A 112 -18.75 36.38 -23.13
CA TYR A 112 -18.41 35.76 -24.40
C TYR A 112 -17.23 34.79 -24.28
N GLY A 113 -17.25 33.73 -25.09
CA GLY A 113 -16.09 32.86 -25.28
C GLY A 113 -15.06 33.54 -26.19
N THR A 114 -13.79 33.56 -25.80
CA THR A 114 -12.74 34.21 -26.61
C THR A 114 -12.51 33.52 -27.96
N THR A 115 -12.81 32.23 -28.07
CA THR A 115 -12.60 31.45 -29.30
C THR A 115 -13.53 31.84 -30.43
N THR A 116 -14.82 32.05 -30.16
CA THR A 116 -15.80 32.48 -31.19
C THR A 116 -15.94 33.99 -31.24
N GLY A 117 -15.68 34.69 -30.13
CA GLY A 117 -15.85 36.14 -30.00
C GLY A 117 -17.32 36.59 -29.97
N ALA A 118 -18.26 35.65 -30.08
CA ALA A 118 -19.70 35.89 -30.09
C ALA A 118 -20.25 35.96 -28.68
N ASP A 119 -21.17 36.89 -28.46
CA ASP A 119 -21.80 37.10 -27.16
C ASP A 119 -22.73 35.94 -26.81
N ASP A 120 -22.73 35.58 -25.53
CA ASP A 120 -23.64 34.59 -25.00
C ASP A 120 -25.08 35.12 -25.09
N ALA A 121 -26.00 34.24 -25.50
CA ALA A 121 -27.38 34.62 -25.77
C ALA A 121 -28.17 35.06 -24.51
N TYR A 122 -27.69 34.68 -23.33
CA TYR A 122 -28.32 34.99 -22.05
C TYR A 122 -27.32 35.74 -21.16
N PRO A 123 -27.72 36.87 -20.55
CA PRO A 123 -26.89 37.54 -19.58
C PRO A 123 -26.76 36.71 -18.30
N VAL A 124 -25.74 37.02 -17.50
CA VAL A 124 -25.39 36.32 -16.28
C VAL A 124 -25.76 37.20 -15.08
N PRO A 125 -26.84 36.91 -14.35
CA PRO A 125 -27.17 37.62 -13.12
C PRO A 125 -26.04 37.51 -12.10
N PHE A 126 -25.87 38.54 -11.27
CA PHE A 126 -24.82 38.55 -10.23
C PHE A 126 -24.94 37.35 -9.27
N ASP A 127 -26.16 36.94 -8.94
CA ASP A 127 -26.43 35.78 -8.08
C ASP A 127 -25.94 34.44 -8.66
N ASN A 128 -25.76 34.38 -9.99
CA ASN A 128 -25.27 33.19 -10.69
C ASN A 128 -23.75 33.15 -10.81
N VAL A 129 -23.05 34.20 -10.40
CA VAL A 129 -21.59 34.27 -10.41
C VAL A 129 -21.01 33.43 -9.29
N ILE A 130 -20.11 32.52 -9.66
CA ILE A 130 -19.45 31.62 -8.72
C ILE A 130 -18.09 32.18 -8.27
N GLY A 131 -17.39 32.85 -9.19
CA GLY A 131 -16.11 33.49 -8.90
C GLY A 131 -15.33 33.94 -10.13
N GLN A 132 -14.22 34.62 -9.90
CA GLN A 132 -13.28 35.10 -10.93
C GLN A 132 -12.20 34.06 -11.18
N TYR A 133 -11.87 33.82 -12.45
CA TYR A 133 -10.76 32.98 -12.84
C TYR A 133 -9.42 33.61 -12.40
N GLN A 134 -8.57 32.82 -11.74
CA GLN A 134 -7.27 33.29 -11.26
C GLN A 134 -6.11 32.70 -12.06
N PHE A 135 -6.08 31.38 -12.23
CA PHE A 135 -4.99 30.68 -12.91
C PHE A 135 -5.43 29.32 -13.42
N ARG A 136 -4.61 28.75 -14.31
CA ARG A 136 -4.79 27.39 -14.83
C ARG A 136 -3.66 26.47 -14.43
N LEU A 137 -3.99 25.19 -14.29
CA LEU A 137 -3.02 24.11 -14.19
C LEU A 137 -3.09 23.27 -15.47
N PRO A 138 -2.09 23.40 -16.36
CA PRO A 138 -2.15 22.78 -17.68
C PRO A 138 -2.13 21.25 -17.57
N LYS A 139 -2.97 20.56 -18.36
CA LYS A 139 -3.08 19.09 -18.46
C LYS A 139 -3.47 18.36 -17.16
N MET A 140 -3.70 19.07 -16.06
CA MET A 140 -4.06 18.46 -14.78
C MET A 140 -5.48 17.90 -14.78
N GLY A 141 -6.36 18.39 -15.66
CA GLY A 141 -7.71 17.84 -15.84
C GLY A 141 -7.66 16.39 -16.30
N TYR A 142 -6.80 16.08 -17.28
CA TYR A 142 -6.59 14.70 -17.73
C TYR A 142 -6.07 13.76 -16.63
N PHE A 143 -5.25 14.27 -15.72
CA PHE A 143 -4.80 13.48 -14.58
C PHE A 143 -5.96 13.13 -13.65
N PHE A 144 -6.84 14.09 -13.31
CA PHE A 144 -8.01 13.81 -12.48
C PHE A 144 -9.07 12.98 -13.19
N GLU A 145 -9.26 13.15 -14.49
CA GLU A 145 -10.11 12.25 -15.30
C GLU A 145 -9.54 10.83 -15.33
N PHE A 146 -8.22 10.67 -15.47
CA PHE A 146 -7.57 9.38 -15.34
C PHE A 146 -7.81 8.77 -13.96
N LEU A 147 -7.65 9.54 -12.88
CA LEU A 147 -7.95 9.08 -11.51
C LEU A 147 -9.42 8.67 -11.31
N ARG A 148 -10.36 9.31 -12.02
CA ARG A 148 -11.78 8.94 -12.05
C ARG A 148 -12.08 7.71 -12.88
N SER A 149 -11.27 7.44 -13.91
CA SER A 149 -11.46 6.28 -14.77
C SER A 149 -11.27 4.97 -13.98
N PRO A 150 -12.00 3.90 -14.33
CA PRO A 150 -11.77 2.59 -13.72
C PRO A 150 -10.31 2.15 -13.81
N ALA A 151 -9.68 2.36 -14.98
CA ALA A 151 -8.28 2.03 -15.21
C ALA A 151 -7.32 2.78 -14.28
N GLY A 152 -7.53 4.07 -14.07
CA GLY A 152 -6.68 4.86 -13.16
C GLY A 152 -6.94 4.51 -11.69
N TYR A 153 -8.18 4.29 -11.29
CA TYR A 153 -8.51 3.81 -9.95
C TYR A 153 -7.82 2.46 -9.65
N PHE A 154 -7.92 1.49 -10.58
CA PHE A 154 -7.19 0.23 -10.48
C PHE A 154 -5.67 0.47 -10.44
N THR A 155 -5.12 1.30 -11.33
CA THR A 155 -3.66 1.50 -11.38
C THR A 155 -3.12 2.14 -10.10
N VAL A 156 -3.80 3.15 -9.56
CA VAL A 156 -3.32 3.91 -8.40
C VAL A 156 -3.53 3.17 -7.08
N ILE A 157 -4.56 2.31 -6.98
CA ILE A 157 -4.85 1.59 -5.73
C ILE A 157 -4.37 0.13 -5.82
N PHE A 158 -4.76 -0.60 -6.86
CA PHE A 158 -4.45 -2.02 -6.96
C PHE A 158 -2.95 -2.28 -7.14
N LEU A 159 -2.24 -1.51 -7.96
CA LEU A 159 -0.82 -1.73 -8.22
C LEU A 159 0.06 -1.61 -6.96
N PRO A 160 0.00 -0.52 -6.14
CA PRO A 160 0.81 -0.44 -4.93
C PRO A 160 0.41 -1.47 -3.88
N PHE A 161 -0.89 -1.78 -3.75
CA PHE A 161 -1.35 -2.84 -2.84
C PHE A 161 -0.85 -4.22 -3.29
N LEU A 162 -0.92 -4.54 -4.58
CA LEU A 162 -0.38 -5.78 -5.14
C LEU A 162 1.12 -5.89 -4.89
N LEU A 163 1.86 -4.79 -5.10
CA LEU A 163 3.30 -4.75 -4.84
C LEU A 163 3.61 -5.00 -3.35
N LEU A 164 2.83 -4.43 -2.44
CA LEU A 164 2.92 -4.73 -1.00
C LEU A 164 2.66 -6.21 -0.71
N ILE A 165 1.61 -6.78 -1.28
CA ILE A 165 1.26 -8.20 -1.11
C ILE A 165 2.39 -9.10 -1.61
N VAL A 166 2.94 -8.82 -2.78
CA VAL A 166 4.06 -9.61 -3.34
C VAL A 166 5.30 -9.48 -2.46
N LEU A 167 5.67 -8.26 -2.02
CA LEU A 167 6.82 -8.05 -1.15
C LEU A 167 6.67 -8.78 0.19
N GLN A 168 5.48 -8.71 0.80
CA GLN A 168 5.18 -9.42 2.05
C GLN A 168 5.13 -10.93 1.85
N GLY A 169 4.52 -11.40 0.75
CA GLY A 169 4.47 -12.81 0.38
C GLY A 169 5.87 -13.41 0.18
N VAL A 170 6.76 -12.71 -0.52
CA VAL A 170 8.16 -13.14 -0.68
C VAL A 170 8.89 -13.18 0.67
N ARG A 171 8.70 -12.18 1.53
CA ARG A 171 9.27 -12.19 2.89
C ARG A 171 8.76 -13.36 3.72
N PHE A 172 7.46 -13.61 3.68
CA PHE A 172 6.82 -14.72 4.37
C PHE A 172 7.35 -16.07 3.88
N VAL A 173 7.40 -16.29 2.56
CA VAL A 173 7.95 -17.53 1.99
C VAL A 173 9.42 -17.71 2.35
N ARG A 174 10.23 -16.65 2.33
CA ARG A 174 11.64 -16.72 2.76
C ARG A 174 11.75 -17.10 4.24
N LEU A 175 10.91 -16.52 5.10
CA LEU A 175 10.88 -16.83 6.54
C LEU A 175 10.48 -18.28 6.79
N VAL A 176 9.42 -18.77 6.13
CA VAL A 176 8.97 -20.15 6.22
C VAL A 176 10.05 -21.13 5.71
N ARG A 177 10.73 -20.79 4.61
CA ARG A 177 11.84 -21.60 4.08
C ARG A 177 13.04 -21.63 5.03
N GLN A 178 13.35 -20.53 5.71
CA GLN A 178 14.40 -20.49 6.74
C GLN A 178 14.02 -21.35 7.94
N TYR A 179 12.81 -21.18 8.46
CA TYR A 179 12.30 -21.95 9.59
C TYR A 179 12.30 -23.46 9.31
N LYS A 180 11.86 -23.89 8.12
CA LYS A 180 11.90 -25.31 7.71
C LYS A 180 13.31 -25.86 7.56
N ARG A 181 14.30 -25.04 7.17
CA ARG A 181 15.71 -25.46 7.09
C ARG A 181 16.28 -25.66 8.48
N GLU A 182 16.09 -24.70 9.37
CA GLU A 182 16.56 -24.79 10.77
C GLU A 182 15.99 -26.04 11.48
N GLN A 183 14.71 -26.37 11.29
CA GLN A 183 14.15 -27.60 11.84
C GLN A 183 14.78 -28.88 11.26
N ARG A 184 15.01 -28.93 9.95
CA ARG A 184 15.65 -30.09 9.30
C ARG A 184 17.09 -30.27 9.77
N ASP A 185 17.82 -29.18 9.89
CA ASP A 185 19.21 -29.19 10.36
C ASP A 185 19.26 -29.61 11.84
N ALA A 186 18.31 -29.16 12.66
CA ALA A 186 18.19 -29.59 14.07
C ALA A 186 17.84 -31.09 14.20
N ALA A 187 16.90 -31.59 13.38
CA ALA A 187 16.54 -33.01 13.37
C ALA A 187 17.73 -33.89 12.91
N ALA A 188 18.41 -33.49 11.83
CA ALA A 188 19.60 -34.20 11.35
C ALA A 188 20.74 -34.21 12.37
N ALA A 189 20.93 -33.10 13.12
CA ALA A 189 21.93 -33.03 14.19
C ALA A 189 21.59 -33.96 15.36
N GLN A 190 20.30 -34.07 15.73
CA GLN A 190 19.86 -35.01 16.77
C GLN A 190 20.06 -36.47 16.36
N GLU A 191 19.72 -36.81 15.11
CA GLU A 191 19.94 -38.15 14.57
C GLU A 191 21.43 -38.51 14.53
N ALA A 192 22.28 -37.59 14.07
CA ALA A 192 23.73 -37.80 14.05
C ALA A 192 24.31 -38.00 15.47
N ALA A 193 23.85 -37.20 16.45
CA ALA A 193 24.26 -37.37 17.85
C ALA A 193 23.81 -38.71 18.44
N ALA A 194 22.58 -39.15 18.15
CA ALA A 194 22.08 -40.45 18.59
C ALA A 194 22.82 -41.62 17.94
N GLN A 195 23.22 -41.50 16.66
CA GLN A 195 24.03 -42.51 15.99
C GLN A 195 25.45 -42.59 16.57
N ALA A 196 26.09 -41.45 16.84
CA ALA A 196 27.40 -41.42 17.48
C ALA A 196 27.38 -42.10 18.85
N GLN A 197 26.37 -41.80 19.69
CA GLN A 197 26.20 -42.46 20.99
C GLN A 197 25.99 -43.97 20.89
N ARG A 198 25.25 -44.44 19.86
CA ARG A 198 25.06 -45.88 19.63
C ARG A 198 26.36 -46.57 19.26
N LEU A 199 27.13 -45.97 18.35
CA LEU A 199 28.44 -46.50 17.95
C LEU A 199 29.41 -46.54 19.13
N GLU A 200 29.46 -45.50 19.95
CA GLU A 200 30.28 -45.47 21.18
C GLU A 200 29.83 -46.55 22.17
N ALA A 201 28.52 -46.76 22.34
CA ALA A 201 27.99 -47.80 23.23
C ALA A 201 28.30 -49.22 22.71
N GLU A 202 28.23 -49.44 21.40
CA GLU A 202 28.64 -50.71 20.77
C GLU A 202 30.14 -50.96 20.96
N GLN A 203 30.98 -49.96 20.71
CA GLN A 203 32.44 -50.06 20.93
C GLN A 203 32.78 -50.36 22.39
N MET A 204 32.15 -49.66 23.33
CA MET A 204 32.37 -49.86 24.76
C MET A 204 31.94 -51.27 25.21
N ARG A 205 30.85 -51.79 24.62
CA ARG A 205 30.39 -53.16 24.88
C ARG A 205 31.37 -54.19 24.35
N GLU A 206 31.87 -54.04 23.13
CA GLU A 206 32.90 -54.91 22.57
C GLU A 206 34.18 -54.89 23.40
N GLU A 207 34.59 -53.70 23.88
CA GLU A 207 35.75 -53.54 24.75
C GLU A 207 35.57 -54.26 26.10
N LEU A 208 34.40 -54.09 26.74
CA LEU A 208 34.03 -54.81 27.96
C LEU A 208 34.03 -56.33 27.77
N GLU A 209 33.51 -56.82 26.63
CA GLU A 209 33.53 -58.24 26.29
C GLU A 209 34.96 -58.77 26.11
N ARG A 210 35.85 -58.01 25.45
CA ARG A 210 37.28 -58.36 25.33
C ARG A 210 37.97 -58.40 26.68
N LEU A 211 37.76 -57.41 27.54
CA LEU A 211 38.33 -57.38 28.90
C LEU A 211 37.81 -58.56 29.73
N ARG A 212 36.51 -58.85 29.66
CA ARG A 212 35.90 -60.00 30.34
C ARG A 212 36.48 -61.33 29.83
N ALA A 213 36.75 -61.46 28.53
CA ALA A 213 37.40 -62.64 27.97
C ALA A 213 38.86 -62.79 28.41
N GLN A 214 39.60 -61.69 28.56
CA GLN A 214 40.96 -61.70 29.11
C GLN A 214 40.99 -62.12 30.59
N ILE A 215 40.00 -61.68 31.37
CA ILE A 215 39.89 -62.01 32.80
C ILE A 215 39.26 -63.42 32.99
N GLY A 216 38.55 -63.94 31.99
CA GLY A 216 37.76 -65.19 32.06
C GLY A 216 38.35 -66.43 31.35
N ALA A 217 39.56 -66.38 30.80
CA ALA A 217 40.24 -67.58 30.29
C ALA A 217 40.74 -68.46 31.46
N PRO A 218 40.57 -69.80 31.42
CA PRO A 218 40.55 -70.64 32.61
C PRO A 218 41.96 -70.93 33.17
N GLU A 219 42.13 -70.76 34.48
CA GLU A 219 43.14 -71.50 35.22
C GLU A 219 42.68 -72.97 35.33
N THR A 220 43.31 -73.86 34.58
CA THR A 220 43.34 -75.29 34.88
C THR A 220 44.78 -75.76 35.02
N GLY A 221 45.13 -76.19 36.23
CA GLY A 221 46.31 -76.99 36.56
C GLY A 221 46.06 -77.79 37.86
N GLU A 222 46.02 -79.12 37.73
CA GLU A 222 45.78 -80.21 38.72
C GLU A 222 46.68 -80.20 39.99
N HIS A 223 46.20 -80.42 41.24
CA HIS A 223 45.85 -81.66 42.02
C HIS A 223 47.07 -82.24 42.84
N PRO A 224 46.99 -83.08 43.93
CA PRO A 224 45.88 -83.70 44.71
C PRO A 224 46.01 -83.77 46.27
N SER A 225 44.94 -84.20 46.99
CA SER A 225 44.89 -85.22 48.10
C SER A 225 43.84 -84.97 49.20
N ASP A 226 42.87 -85.88 49.31
CA ASP A 226 41.92 -86.19 50.42
C ASP A 226 42.66 -86.91 51.59
N PRO A 227 42.13 -87.24 52.81
CA PRO A 227 40.72 -87.28 53.26
C PRO A 227 40.39 -86.83 54.70
N GLY A 228 39.11 -86.58 55.02
CA GLY A 228 38.69 -86.43 56.42
C GLY A 228 37.25 -86.00 56.74
N ALA A 229 36.31 -86.94 56.65
CA ALA A 229 35.28 -87.29 57.64
C ALA A 229 34.23 -86.25 58.17
N GLN A 230 32.98 -86.75 58.16
CA GLN A 230 31.88 -86.51 59.14
C GLN A 230 31.11 -85.19 59.04
N GLU A 231 29.79 -85.10 59.19
CA GLU A 231 28.65 -86.01 59.34
C GLU A 231 27.38 -85.12 59.36
N GLN A 232 26.24 -85.71 59.00
CA GLN A 232 24.87 -85.38 59.46
C GLN A 232 23.97 -84.39 58.69
N GLU A 233 22.73 -84.85 58.63
CA GLU A 233 21.57 -84.57 57.77
C GLU A 233 20.54 -83.67 58.53
N PRO A 234 19.26 -83.54 58.14
CA PRO A 234 18.63 -82.28 57.76
C PRO A 234 17.62 -81.75 58.79
N ALA A 235 17.10 -80.53 58.61
CA ALA A 235 15.91 -80.08 59.34
C ALA A 235 14.92 -79.33 58.44
N HIS A 236 13.78 -80.00 58.30
CA HIS A 236 12.49 -79.59 57.75
C HIS A 236 11.80 -78.43 58.48
N ARG A 237 10.72 -77.95 57.83
CA ARG A 237 9.53 -77.18 58.30
C ARG A 237 9.68 -75.65 58.27
N GLU A 238 8.70 -74.88 57.80
CA GLU A 238 7.25 -75.11 57.58
C GLU A 238 6.74 -74.20 56.45
#